data_AF-A0A9Q3QBM5-F1
#
_entry.id   AF-A0A9Q3QBM5-F1
#
_cell.length_a   1.000
_cell.length_b   1.000
_cell.length_c   1.000
_cell.angle_alpha   90.00
_cell.angle_beta   90.00
_cell.angle_gamma   90.00
#
_symmetry.space_group_name_H-M   'P 1'
#
loop_
_entity.id
_entity.type
_entity.pdbx_description
1 polymer ?
#
loop_
_entity_poly.entity_id
_entity_poly.type
_entity_poly.pdbx_seq_one_letter_code
_entity_poly.pdbx_strand_id
1 'polypeptide(L)'
;MRDSFVGPFTINKVIGKTAVEVKLTEEFLRKHPVLPNNPTPPEVVEVRGSPGPVKKIVKGRKIRLNAKDQKQYLVRFKNQTKDTDKWLSEDAIPYGNLHLRRLRAASRTEKSHK
;
A
#
# COMPACT_ATOMS: atom_id res chain seq x y z
N MET A 1 -31.19 -3.42 -8.25
CA MET A 1 -29.89 -2.83 -8.64
C MET A 1 -30.13 -1.34 -8.89
N ARG A 2 -29.29 -0.44 -8.38
CA ARG A 2 -29.45 1.01 -8.62
C ARG A 2 -28.92 1.32 -10.02
N ASP A 3 -29.77 1.88 -10.88
CA ASP A 3 -29.37 2.33 -12.21
C ASP A 3 -28.22 3.33 -12.10
N SER A 4 -27.06 2.92 -12.61
CA SER A 4 -25.90 3.80 -12.73
C SER A 4 -26.09 4.62 -14.00
N PHE A 5 -26.19 5.94 -13.86
CA PHE A 5 -26.56 6.84 -14.96
C PHE A 5 -25.33 7.42 -15.66
N VAL A 6 -25.14 7.04 -16.93
CA VAL A 6 -24.14 7.62 -17.84
C VAL A 6 -24.90 8.42 -18.89
N GLY A 7 -24.98 9.75 -18.73
CA GLY A 7 -25.69 10.64 -19.64
C GLY A 7 -24.76 11.58 -20.42
N PRO A 8 -25.21 12.15 -21.55
CA PRO A 8 -24.50 13.21 -22.24
C PRO A 8 -24.60 14.49 -21.41
N PHE A 9 -23.49 14.95 -20.84
CA PHE A 9 -23.46 16.20 -20.09
C PHE A 9 -22.60 17.26 -20.77
N THR A 10 -23.03 18.52 -20.70
CA THR A 10 -22.22 19.65 -21.18
C THR A 10 -21.21 20.07 -20.12
N ILE A 11 -19.93 20.01 -20.47
CA ILE A 11 -18.83 20.46 -19.62
C ILE A 11 -18.89 21.98 -19.50
N ASN A 12 -18.92 22.49 -18.27
CA ASN A 12 -18.88 23.92 -17.98
C ASN A 12 -17.43 24.42 -17.87
N LYS A 13 -16.60 23.70 -17.10
CA LYS A 13 -15.23 24.10 -16.79
C LYS A 13 -14.38 22.91 -16.38
N VAL A 14 -13.13 22.83 -16.85
CA VAL A 14 -12.15 21.85 -16.36
C VAL A 14 -11.42 22.46 -15.15
N ILE A 15 -11.55 21.86 -13.97
CA ILE A 15 -10.91 22.32 -12.72
C ILE A 15 -9.50 21.73 -12.61
N GLY A 16 -9.28 20.53 -13.15
CA GLY A 16 -7.98 19.86 -13.10
C GLY A 16 -7.92 18.63 -13.99
N LYS A 17 -6.78 17.93 -13.94
CA LYS A 17 -6.48 16.78 -14.81
C LYS A 17 -7.53 15.65 -14.71
N THR A 18 -8.24 15.56 -13.60
CA THR A 18 -9.26 14.54 -13.32
C THR A 18 -10.59 15.13 -12.82
N ALA A 19 -10.78 16.45 -12.90
CA ALA A 19 -11.91 17.14 -12.29
C ALA A 19 -12.53 18.15 -13.26
N VAL A 20 -13.85 18.06 -13.45
CA VAL A 20 -14.62 18.87 -14.40
C VAL A 20 -15.97 19.25 -13.78
N GLU A 21 -16.35 20.53 -13.92
CA GLU A 21 -17.69 21.02 -13.63
C GLU A 21 -18.61 20.75 -14.81
N VAL A 22 -19.80 20.26 -14.52
CA VAL A 22 -20.74 19.78 -15.51
C VAL A 22 -22.10 20.41 -15.25
N LYS A 23 -22.77 20.90 -16.30
CA LYS A 23 -24.15 21.35 -16.20
C LYS A 23 -25.08 20.15 -16.20
N LEU A 24 -25.79 19.96 -15.09
CA LEU A 24 -26.83 18.95 -14.95
C LEU A 24 -28.16 19.55 -15.45
N THR A 25 -28.90 18.84 -16.30
CA THR A 25 -30.29 19.21 -16.62
C THR A 25 -31.21 18.90 -15.43
N GLU A 26 -32.39 19.54 -15.37
CA GLU A 26 -33.28 19.57 -14.19
C GLU A 26 -33.61 18.19 -13.60
N GLU A 27 -33.69 17.16 -14.45
CA GLU A 27 -33.95 15.77 -14.07
C GLU A 27 -32.81 15.09 -13.26
N PHE A 28 -31.60 15.67 -13.29
CA PHE A 28 -30.40 15.11 -12.66
C PHE A 28 -29.95 15.84 -11.40
N LEU A 29 -30.55 16.99 -11.07
CA LEU A 29 -30.27 17.72 -9.82
C LEU A 29 -30.56 16.89 -8.56
N ARG A 30 -31.49 15.93 -8.64
CA ARG A 30 -31.90 15.08 -7.51
C ARG A 30 -31.14 13.75 -7.40
N LYS A 31 -30.26 13.43 -8.34
CA LYS A 31 -29.49 12.18 -8.35
C LYS A 31 -28.04 12.45 -7.94
N HIS A 32 -27.51 11.72 -6.96
CA HIS A 32 -26.08 11.78 -6.65
C HIS A 32 -25.29 11.17 -7.81
N PRO A 33 -24.28 11.86 -8.36
CA PRO A 33 -23.43 11.29 -9.39
C PRO A 33 -22.67 10.09 -8.81
N VAL A 34 -22.85 8.92 -9.42
CA VAL A 34 -22.06 7.73 -9.10
C VAL A 34 -20.90 7.71 -10.08
N LEU A 35 -19.70 8.00 -9.58
CA LEU A 35 -18.50 7.82 -10.38
C LEU A 35 -18.33 6.32 -10.67
N PRO A 36 -17.98 5.92 -11.90
CA PRO A 36 -17.70 4.52 -12.18
C PRO A 36 -16.58 4.05 -11.25
N ASN A 37 -16.87 3.01 -10.48
CA ASN A 37 -15.97 2.44 -9.48
C ASN A 37 -14.82 1.68 -10.16
N ASN A 38 -13.94 2.39 -10.85
CA ASN A 38 -12.61 1.88 -11.14
C ASN A 38 -11.59 2.86 -10.56
N PRO A 39 -11.35 2.84 -9.23
CA PRO A 39 -10.01 3.10 -8.79
C PRO A 39 -9.17 1.95 -9.34
N THR A 40 -8.62 2.11 -10.56
CA THR A 40 -7.45 1.33 -10.92
C THR A 40 -6.49 1.55 -9.75
N PRO A 41 -6.11 0.50 -9.01
CA PRO A 41 -5.11 0.65 -7.97
C PRO A 41 -3.94 1.39 -8.60
N PRO A 42 -3.31 2.36 -7.92
CA PRO A 42 -2.10 2.97 -8.46
C PRO A 42 -1.20 1.81 -8.87
N GLU A 43 -0.89 1.74 -10.16
CA GLU A 43 -0.03 0.72 -10.72
C GLU A 43 1.22 0.75 -9.85
N VAL A 44 1.41 -0.29 -9.05
CA VAL A 44 2.57 -0.41 -8.19
C VAL A 44 3.71 -0.54 -9.18
N VAL A 45 4.36 0.58 -9.49
CA VAL A 45 5.56 0.60 -10.31
C VAL A 45 6.54 -0.30 -9.58
N GLU A 46 6.64 -1.55 -10.02
CA GLU A 46 7.69 -2.47 -9.60
C GLU A 46 8.98 -1.85 -10.11
N VAL A 47 9.56 -0.97 -9.29
CA VAL A 47 10.90 -0.44 -9.49
C VAL A 47 11.78 -1.68 -9.65
N ARG A 48 12.35 -1.90 -10.84
CA ARG A 48 13.26 -3.02 -11.09
C ARG A 48 14.38 -2.98 -10.04
N GLY A 49 14.27 -3.86 -9.03
CA GLY A 49 15.14 -3.87 -7.85
C GLY A 49 14.41 -3.76 -6.50
N SER A 50 13.11 -3.48 -6.46
CA SER A 50 12.34 -3.50 -5.21
C SER A 50 12.19 -4.94 -4.73
N PRO A 51 12.54 -5.24 -3.47
CA PRO A 51 12.29 -6.55 -2.89
C PRO A 51 10.81 -6.89 -3.06
N GLY A 52 10.50 -8.08 -3.59
CA GLY A 52 9.13 -8.52 -3.85
C GLY A 52 8.20 -8.40 -2.63
N PRO A 53 6.89 -8.63 -2.79
CA PRO A 53 5.94 -8.38 -1.72
C PRO A 53 6.31 -9.14 -0.43
N VAL A 54 6.51 -8.39 0.66
CA VAL A 54 6.96 -8.94 1.94
C VAL A 54 5.83 -9.74 2.60
N LYS A 55 6.12 -10.97 3.02
CA LYS A 55 5.20 -11.81 3.80
C LYS A 55 5.27 -11.42 5.28
N LYS A 56 6.47 -11.46 5.86
CA LYS A 56 6.71 -11.10 7.26
C LYS A 56 8.19 -10.84 7.54
N ILE A 57 8.45 -10.10 8.62
CA ILE A 57 9.78 -10.02 9.22
C ILE A 57 9.88 -11.14 10.26
N VAL A 58 10.98 -11.88 10.22
CA VAL A 58 11.20 -13.07 11.06
C VAL A 58 12.00 -12.70 12.31
N LYS A 59 13.08 -11.93 12.15
CA LYS A 59 13.98 -11.53 13.24
C LYS A 59 14.52 -10.13 13.00
N GLY A 60 14.95 -9.48 14.07
CA GLY A 60 15.75 -8.26 14.03
C GLY A 60 17.13 -8.51 14.64
N ARG A 61 18.15 -7.83 14.12
CA ARG A 61 19.50 -7.78 14.69
C ARG A 61 20.02 -6.34 14.67
N LYS A 62 20.99 -6.04 15.53
CA LYS A 62 21.79 -4.82 15.45
C LYS A 62 23.18 -5.21 14.96
N ILE A 63 23.67 -4.52 13.94
CA ILE A 63 25.02 -4.69 13.43
C ILE A 63 25.73 -3.34 13.45
N ARG A 64 27.05 -3.34 13.63
CA ARG A 64 27.87 -2.14 13.49
C ARG A 64 28.53 -2.16 12.12
N LEU A 65 28.04 -1.33 11.20
CA LEU A 65 28.56 -1.21 9.84
C LEU A 65 29.10 0.21 9.68
N ASN A 66 30.33 0.36 9.17
CA ASN A 66 30.95 1.68 8.95
C ASN A 66 30.94 2.56 10.22
N ALA A 67 31.31 1.97 11.37
CA ALA A 67 31.31 2.58 12.70
C ALA A 67 29.93 3.03 13.24
N LYS A 68 28.83 2.85 12.49
CA LYS A 68 27.47 3.19 12.90
C LYS A 68 26.69 1.93 13.27
N ASP A 69 25.91 2.02 14.35
CA ASP A 69 25.00 0.96 14.74
C ASP A 69 23.73 1.01 13.88
N GLN A 70 23.50 -0.02 13.08
CA GLN A 70 22.35 -0.15 12.20
C GLN A 70 21.50 -1.36 12.58
N LYS A 71 20.18 -1.16 12.61
CA LYS A 71 19.20 -2.24 12.77
C LYS A 71 18.95 -2.89 11.42
N GLN A 72 19.02 -4.21 11.39
CA GLN A 72 18.64 -5.02 10.23
C GLN A 72 17.55 -6.00 10.62
N TYR A 73 16.73 -6.35 9.64
CA TYR A 73 15.60 -7.25 9.81
C TYR A 73 15.65 -8.35 8.75
N LEU A 74 15.44 -9.59 9.18
CA LEU A 74 15.38 -10.75 8.30
C LEU A 74 13.97 -10.81 7.70
N VAL A 75 13.89 -10.55 6.40
CA VAL A 75 12.64 -10.41 5.67
C VAL A 75 12.35 -11.68 4.89
N ARG A 76 11.14 -12.20 5.05
CA ARG A 76 10.60 -13.30 4.25
C ARG A 76 9.65 -12.76 3.20
N PHE A 77 9.91 -13.09 1.95
CA PHE A 77 9.09 -12.69 0.82
C PHE A 77 7.89 -13.63 0.63
N LYS A 78 6.82 -13.12 0.01
CA LYS A 78 5.68 -13.96 -0.37
C LYS A 78 6.11 -14.93 -1.47
N ASN A 79 5.58 -16.14 -1.40
CA ASN A 79 5.79 -17.21 -2.40
C ASN A 79 7.26 -17.62 -2.59
N GLN A 80 8.15 -17.27 -1.67
CA GLN A 80 9.55 -17.73 -1.68
C GLN A 80 9.86 -18.61 -0.48
N THR A 81 10.87 -19.48 -0.63
CA THR A 81 11.34 -20.40 0.43
C THR A 81 12.19 -19.66 1.45
N LYS A 82 12.46 -20.31 2.59
CA LYS A 82 13.27 -19.71 3.67
C LYS A 82 14.69 -19.35 3.22
N ASP A 83 15.21 -20.00 2.20
CA ASP A 83 16.57 -19.82 1.68
C ASP A 83 16.75 -18.47 0.96
N THR A 84 15.64 -17.85 0.57
CA THR A 84 15.61 -16.53 -0.07
C THR A 84 15.45 -15.38 0.91
N ASP A 85 15.34 -15.67 2.22
CA ASP A 85 15.19 -14.64 3.26
C ASP A 85 16.44 -13.74 3.28
N LYS A 86 16.25 -12.41 3.26
CA LYS A 86 17.35 -11.44 3.20
C LYS A 86 17.34 -10.50 4.40
N TRP A 87 18.53 -10.12 4.87
CA TRP A 87 18.70 -9.07 5.87
C TRP A 87 18.62 -7.70 5.20
N LEU A 88 17.61 -6.90 5.55
CA LEU A 88 17.38 -5.57 5.01
C LEU A 88 17.36 -4.53 6.13
N SER A 89 17.73 -3.30 5.80
CA SER A 89 17.54 -2.13 6.68
C SER A 89 16.06 -1.75 6.73
N GLU A 90 15.66 -0.96 7.74
CA GLU A 90 14.26 -0.51 7.88
C GLU A 90 13.75 0.24 6.64
N ASP A 91 14.60 1.07 6.02
CA ASP A 91 14.27 1.88 4.85
C ASP A 91 14.09 1.05 3.56
N ALA A 92 14.75 -0.11 3.50
CA ALA A 92 14.71 -0.98 2.33
C ALA A 92 13.50 -1.94 2.32
N ILE A 93 12.65 -1.90 3.36
CA ILE A 93 11.52 -2.81 3.51
C ILE A 93 10.23 -2.11 3.08
N PRO A 94 9.56 -2.60 2.01
CA PRO A 94 8.24 -2.10 1.64
C PRO A 94 7.27 -2.25 2.81
N TYR A 95 6.59 -1.15 3.18
CA TYR A 95 5.66 -1.12 4.32
C TYR A 95 6.28 -1.63 5.65
N GLY A 96 7.55 -1.31 5.88
CA GLY A 96 8.32 -1.80 7.03
C GLY A 96 7.65 -1.55 8.40
N ASN A 97 7.05 -0.39 8.59
CA ASN A 97 6.31 -0.03 9.83
C ASN A 97 5.21 -1.03 10.20
N LEU A 98 4.41 -1.47 9.22
CA LEU A 98 3.34 -2.46 9.41
C LEU A 98 3.90 -3.81 9.85
N HIS A 99 4.95 -4.27 9.17
CA HIS A 99 5.59 -5.54 9.47
C HIS A 99 6.32 -5.53 10.82
N LEU A 100 6.99 -4.43 11.16
CA LEU A 100 7.66 -4.25 12.44
C LEU A 100 6.68 -4.17 13.60
N ARG A 101 5.51 -3.52 13.41
CA ARG A 101 4.43 -3.52 14.41
C ARG A 101 3.96 -4.95 14.71
N ARG A 102 3.74 -5.75 13.67
CA ARG A 102 3.33 -7.17 13.81
C ARG A 102 4.41 -8.00 14.51
N LEU A 103 5.69 -7.81 14.18
CA LEU A 103 6.80 -8.47 14.86
C LEU A 103 6.83 -8.14 16.37
N ARG A 104 6.69 -6.87 16.72
CA ARG A 104 6.66 -6.42 18.13
C ARG A 104 5.47 -7.04 18.87
N ALA A 105 4.29 -7.08 18.24
CA ALA A 105 3.12 -7.72 18.82
C ALA A 105 3.34 -9.22 19.07
N ALA A 106 3.89 -9.96 18.11
CA ALA A 106 4.22 -11.39 18.26
C ALA A 106 5.24 -11.64 19.38
N SER A 107 6.24 -10.77 19.52
CA SER A 107 7.23 -10.90 20.60
C SER A 107 6.66 -10.65 22.00
N ARG A 108 5.54 -9.93 22.12
CA ARG A 108 4.84 -9.74 23.40
C ARG A 108 4.02 -10.96 23.78
N THR A 109 3.34 -11.59 22.81
CA THR A 109 2.55 -12.79 23.06
C THR A 109 3.41 -13.97 23.46
N GLU A 110 4.57 -14.16 22.81
CA GLU A 110 5.53 -15.22 23.17
C GLU A 110 6.09 -15.08 24.59
N LYS A 111 6.30 -13.85 25.06
CA LYS A 111 6.77 -13.59 26.43
C LYS A 111 5.70 -13.81 27.50
N SER A 112 4.43 -13.73 27.13
CA SER A 112 3.31 -13.89 28.05
C SER A 112 2.92 -15.37 28.27
N HIS A 113 3.36 -16.28 27.40
CA HIS A 113 3.07 -17.72 27.47
C HIS A 113 4.24 -18.53 28.05
N LYS A 114 5.21 -17.85 28.66
CA LYS A 114 6.43 -18.44 29.21
C LYS A 114 6.55 -18.04 30.67
#